data_AF-A0A8K0WIK8-F1
#
_entry.id   AF-A0A8K0WIK8-F1
#
_cell.length_a   1.000
_cell.length_b   1.000
_cell.length_c   1.000
_cell.angle_alpha   90.00
_cell.angle_beta   90.00
_cell.angle_gamma   90.00
#
_symmetry.space_group_name_H-M   'P 1'
#
loop_
_entity.id
_entity.type
_entity.pdbx_description
1 polymer ?
#
loop_
_entity_poly.entity_id
_entity_poly.type
_entity_poly.pdbx_seq_one_letter_code
_entity_poly.pdbx_strand_id
1 'polypeptide(L)'
;SAKGHIDIVNLLLGHPSINAREIDGLGRTALFLASRFGQHQVVQSLFSDNRIDTQATDIYSSTCLFPAVANGHLDVAKLLIARGMVIEKQNSFGRDMAWWALNVGNPQMADWIAQHSGQSGGQAGDTAIRDNITTSIFDCRSAWCDAYTLSTPDGCEYYCDNCGSVYLCRDCFDRT
;
A
#
# COMPACT_ATOMS: atom_id res chain seq x y z
N SER A 1 -8.54 5.68 10.74
CA SER A 1 -8.16 4.50 9.94
C SER A 1 -6.75 3.99 10.25
N ALA A 2 -5.70 4.79 10.11
CA ALA A 2 -4.30 4.36 10.29
C ALA A 2 -3.96 3.69 11.64
N LYS A 3 -4.49 4.20 12.76
CA LYS A 3 -4.23 3.67 14.11
C LYS A 3 -5.09 2.47 14.52
N GLY A 4 -5.97 1.97 13.65
CA GLY A 4 -6.79 0.80 13.95
C GLY A 4 -7.94 1.02 14.93
N HIS A 5 -8.29 2.27 15.26
CA HIS A 5 -9.39 2.58 16.19
C HIS A 5 -10.76 2.31 15.55
N ILE A 6 -11.15 1.04 15.52
CA ILE A 6 -12.34 0.55 14.82
C ILE A 6 -13.64 1.18 15.32
N ASP A 7 -13.80 1.34 16.64
CA ASP A 7 -15.00 1.92 17.24
C ASP A 7 -15.22 3.36 16.78
N ILE A 8 -14.14 4.13 16.67
CA ILE A 8 -14.17 5.51 16.17
C ILE A 8 -14.52 5.51 14.68
N VAL A 9 -13.92 4.61 13.89
CA VAL A 9 -14.24 4.50 12.46
C VAL A 9 -15.72 4.19 12.26
N ASN A 10 -16.26 3.20 12.98
CA ASN A 10 -17.67 2.83 12.86
C ASN A 10 -18.62 3.96 13.31
N LEU A 11 -18.26 4.68 14.38
CA LEU A 11 -19.01 5.85 14.83
C LEU A 11 -19.03 6.95 13.76
N LEU A 12 -17.88 7.25 13.15
CA LEU A 12 -17.77 8.28 12.11
C LEU A 12 -18.50 7.87 10.82
N LEU A 13 -18.40 6.60 10.40
CA LEU A 13 -19.13 6.09 9.24
C LEU A 13 -20.64 6.09 9.49
N GLY A 14 -21.10 5.84 10.72
CA GLY A 14 -22.53 5.94 11.06
C GLY A 14 -23.10 7.36 10.98
N HIS A 15 -22.26 8.39 10.88
CA HIS A 15 -22.71 9.78 10.86
C HIS A 15 -22.89 10.28 9.41
N PRO A 16 -24.11 10.70 9.00
CA PRO A 16 -24.42 11.01 7.60
C PRO A 16 -23.72 12.28 7.08
N SER A 17 -23.30 13.18 7.97
CA SER A 17 -22.59 14.40 7.60
C SER A 17 -21.08 14.22 7.39
N ILE A 18 -20.53 13.03 7.71
CA ILE A 18 -19.11 12.75 7.51
C ILE A 18 -18.88 12.40 6.04
N ASN A 19 -17.93 13.10 5.42
CA ASN A 19 -17.47 12.77 4.08
C ASN A 19 -16.49 11.60 4.13
N ALA A 20 -17.00 10.38 3.99
CA ALA A 20 -16.17 9.17 3.97
C ALA A 20 -15.22 9.09 2.74
N ARG A 21 -15.39 9.96 1.73
CA ARG A 21 -14.56 10.03 0.51
C ARG A 21 -13.40 11.03 0.62
N GLU A 22 -13.15 11.59 1.80
CA GLU A 22 -12.04 12.50 2.00
C GLU A 22 -10.70 11.82 1.70
N ILE A 23 -9.80 12.59 1.09
CA ILE A 23 -8.45 12.18 0.69
C ILE A 23 -7.41 13.07 1.36
N ASP A 24 -6.22 12.53 1.62
CA ASP A 24 -5.09 13.34 2.07
C ASP A 24 -4.45 14.12 0.91
N GLY A 25 -3.39 14.89 1.21
CA GLY A 25 -2.66 15.69 0.22
C GLY A 25 -2.00 14.88 -0.91
N LEU A 26 -1.96 13.55 -0.79
CA LEU A 26 -1.41 12.63 -1.79
C LEU A 26 -2.52 11.80 -2.45
N GLY A 27 -3.78 12.18 -2.27
CA GLY A 27 -4.92 11.52 -2.88
C GLY A 27 -5.30 10.19 -2.20
N ARG A 28 -4.76 9.90 -1.01
CA ARG A 28 -4.98 8.62 -0.35
C ARG A 28 -6.27 8.65 0.45
N THR A 29 -7.07 7.60 0.28
CA THR A 29 -8.34 7.44 1.01
C THR A 29 -8.12 6.83 2.41
N ALA A 30 -9.16 6.88 3.23
CA ALA A 30 -9.21 6.15 4.50
C ALA A 30 -8.92 4.64 4.34
N LEU A 31 -9.35 4.04 3.23
CA LEU A 31 -9.10 2.63 2.91
C LEU A 31 -7.64 2.38 2.57
N PHE A 32 -7.02 3.25 1.77
CA PHE A 32 -5.58 3.19 1.48
C PHE A 32 -4.75 3.22 2.76
N LEU A 33 -5.05 4.16 3.66
CA LEU A 33 -4.35 4.27 4.94
C LEU A 33 -4.60 3.05 5.84
N ALA A 34 -5.84 2.52 5.91
CA ALA A 34 -6.10 1.31 6.69
C ALA A 34 -5.32 0.11 6.18
N SER A 35 -5.25 -0.07 4.85
CA SER A 35 -4.51 -1.15 4.21
C SER A 35 -3.01 -1.05 4.42
N ARG A 36 -2.48 0.18 4.35
CA ARG A 36 -1.07 0.47 4.62
C ARG A 36 -0.63 0.04 6.01
N PHE A 37 -1.45 0.26 7.03
CA PHE A 37 -1.12 -0.05 8.42
C PHE A 37 -1.61 -1.44 8.86
N GLY A 38 -2.10 -2.27 7.94
CA GLY A 38 -2.52 -3.64 8.25
C GLY A 38 -3.80 -3.73 9.10
N GLN A 39 -4.65 -2.69 9.06
CA GLN A 39 -5.79 -2.57 9.97
C GLN A 39 -6.99 -3.38 9.47
N HIS A 40 -6.91 -4.71 9.56
CA HIS A 40 -7.89 -5.66 9.00
C HIS A 40 -9.36 -5.30 9.28
N GLN A 41 -9.71 -5.06 10.53
CA GLN A 41 -11.10 -4.76 10.93
C GLN A 41 -11.60 -3.43 10.36
N VAL A 42 -10.70 -2.44 10.26
CA VAL A 42 -11.00 -1.13 9.66
C VAL A 42 -11.22 -1.27 8.16
N VAL A 43 -10.36 -2.03 7.48
CA VAL A 43 -10.51 -2.36 6.04
C VAL A 43 -11.86 -3.04 5.79
N GLN A 44 -12.22 -4.02 6.63
CA GLN A 44 -13.51 -4.71 6.52
C GLN A 44 -14.69 -3.75 6.63
N SER A 45 -14.66 -2.85 7.61
CA SER A 45 -15.75 -1.90 7.85
C SER A 45 -15.86 -0.84 6.75
N LEU A 46 -14.73 -0.34 6.26
CA LEU A 46 -14.70 0.60 5.13
C LEU A 46 -15.24 -0.04 3.84
N PHE A 47 -14.93 -1.31 3.58
CA PHE A 47 -15.51 -2.02 2.43
C PHE A 47 -17.01 -2.23 2.50
N SER A 48 -17.58 -2.28 3.71
CA SER A 48 -19.03 -2.44 3.90
C SER A 48 -19.79 -1.12 3.69
N ASP A 49 -19.09 0.00 3.59
CA ASP A 49 -19.68 1.31 3.36
C ASP A 49 -19.72 1.65 1.87
N ASN A 50 -20.93 1.78 1.31
CA ASN A 50 -21.16 2.03 -0.12
C ASN A 50 -20.68 3.42 -0.60
N ARG A 51 -20.29 4.32 0.32
CA ARG A 51 -19.73 5.62 -0.04
C ARG A 51 -18.25 5.51 -0.35
N ILE A 52 -17.56 4.47 0.14
CA ILE A 52 -16.12 4.30 -0.10
C ILE A 52 -15.90 3.85 -1.54
N ASP A 53 -15.06 4.59 -2.25
CA ASP A 53 -14.53 4.13 -3.53
C ASP A 53 -13.36 3.18 -3.27
N THR A 54 -13.59 1.89 -3.49
CA THR A 54 -12.59 0.84 -3.26
C THR A 54 -11.50 0.80 -4.32
N GLN A 55 -11.76 1.42 -5.48
CA GLN A 55 -10.84 1.46 -6.63
C GLN A 55 -10.08 2.81 -6.71
N ALA A 56 -10.28 3.70 -5.74
CA ALA A 56 -9.56 4.95 -5.67
C ALA A 56 -8.04 4.71 -5.59
N THR A 57 -7.30 5.53 -6.35
CA THR A 57 -5.84 5.52 -6.39
C THR A 57 -5.28 6.81 -5.80
N ASP A 58 -4.09 6.72 -5.24
CA ASP A 58 -3.31 7.90 -4.87
C ASP A 58 -2.71 8.61 -6.10
N ILE A 59 -1.96 9.69 -5.89
CA ILE A 59 -1.30 10.43 -6.99
C ILE A 59 -0.26 9.61 -7.75
N TYR A 60 0.21 8.50 -7.19
CA TYR A 60 1.14 7.57 -7.82
C TYR A 60 0.43 6.43 -8.56
N SER A 61 -0.91 6.53 -8.69
CA SER A 61 -1.77 5.50 -9.28
C SER A 61 -1.77 4.17 -8.51
N SER A 62 -1.47 4.20 -7.20
CA SER A 62 -1.47 3.01 -6.35
C SER A 62 -2.85 2.81 -5.73
N THR A 63 -3.45 1.64 -5.92
CA THR A 63 -4.65 1.21 -5.19
C THR A 63 -4.32 0.78 -3.76
N CYS A 64 -5.32 0.62 -2.89
CA CYS A 64 -5.11 0.22 -1.50
C CYS A 64 -4.50 -1.19 -1.31
N LEU A 65 -4.49 -2.04 -2.35
CA LEU A 65 -3.82 -3.34 -2.34
C LEU A 65 -2.29 -3.19 -2.31
N PHE A 66 -1.77 -2.19 -3.02
CA PHE A 66 -0.34 -1.93 -3.13
C PHE A 66 0.36 -1.76 -1.78
N PRO A 67 -0.07 -0.82 -0.92
CA PRO A 67 0.57 -0.63 0.39
C PRO A 67 0.33 -1.82 1.34
N ALA A 68 -0.73 -2.62 1.18
CA ALA A 68 -0.90 -3.85 1.97
C ALA A 68 0.17 -4.89 1.63
N VAL A 69 0.46 -5.07 0.34
CA VAL A 69 1.52 -5.98 -0.12
C VAL A 69 2.90 -5.46 0.22
N ALA A 70 3.18 -4.18 -0.11
CA ALA A 70 4.48 -3.56 0.10
C ALA A 70 4.90 -3.50 1.58
N ASN A 71 3.94 -3.58 2.51
CA ASN A 71 4.20 -3.63 3.95
C ASN A 71 3.94 -5.03 4.57
N GLY A 72 3.62 -6.04 3.76
CA GLY A 72 3.54 -7.43 4.22
C GLY A 72 2.28 -7.82 4.97
N HIS A 73 1.21 -7.04 4.87
CA HIS A 73 -0.08 -7.31 5.50
C HIS A 73 -0.90 -8.32 4.71
N LEU A 74 -0.51 -9.60 4.82
CA LEU A 74 -1.08 -10.71 4.05
C LEU A 74 -2.58 -10.92 4.27
N ASP A 75 -3.04 -10.79 5.52
CA ASP A 75 -4.44 -10.91 5.90
C ASP A 75 -5.30 -9.81 5.26
N VAL A 76 -4.79 -8.58 5.21
CA VAL A 76 -5.42 -7.47 4.48
C VAL A 76 -5.40 -7.73 2.98
N ALA A 77 -4.26 -8.10 2.39
CA ALA A 77 -4.16 -8.38 0.96
C ALA A 77 -5.14 -9.48 0.51
N LYS A 78 -5.28 -10.56 1.30
CA LYS A 78 -6.27 -11.61 1.10
C LYS A 78 -7.70 -11.09 1.14
N LEU A 79 -8.02 -10.25 2.14
CA LEU A 79 -9.34 -9.63 2.26
C LEU A 79 -9.66 -8.76 1.04
N LEU A 80 -8.70 -7.96 0.57
CA LEU A 80 -8.87 -7.06 -0.57
C LEU A 80 -9.15 -7.83 -1.87
N ILE A 81 -8.38 -8.88 -2.16
CA ILE A 81 -8.63 -9.74 -3.35
C ILE A 81 -9.96 -10.48 -3.23
N ALA A 82 -10.30 -10.99 -2.04
CA ALA A 82 -11.60 -11.65 -1.83
C ALA A 82 -12.80 -10.69 -2.07
N ARG A 83 -12.57 -9.37 -2.02
CA ARG A 83 -13.56 -8.33 -2.31
C ARG A 83 -13.53 -7.83 -3.75
N GLY A 84 -12.82 -8.52 -4.64
CA GLY A 84 -12.82 -8.26 -6.08
C GLY A 84 -11.75 -7.29 -6.55
N MET A 85 -10.79 -6.90 -5.69
CA MET A 85 -9.60 -6.20 -6.17
C MET A 85 -8.76 -7.13 -7.05
N VAL A 86 -8.07 -6.54 -8.03
CA VAL A 86 -7.18 -7.26 -8.94
C VAL A 86 -5.74 -6.97 -8.59
N ILE A 87 -4.88 -7.97 -8.78
CA ILE A 87 -3.43 -7.76 -8.73
C ILE A 87 -3.04 -7.01 -9.99
N GLU A 88 -2.61 -5.76 -9.83
CA GLU A 88 -2.09 -4.97 -10.93
C GLU A 88 -0.76 -5.54 -11.43
N LYS A 89 -0.57 -5.49 -12.75
CA LYS A 89 0.62 -6.04 -13.39
C LYS A 89 1.88 -5.24 -13.07
N GLN A 90 1.76 -3.91 -13.01
CA GLN A 90 2.83 -2.97 -12.68
C GLN A 90 2.25 -1.69 -12.09
N ASN A 91 2.94 -1.07 -11.14
CA ASN A 91 2.66 0.30 -10.74
C ASN A 91 3.33 1.31 -11.70
N SER A 92 3.10 2.61 -11.44
CA SER A 92 3.73 3.73 -12.14
C SER A 92 5.27 3.73 -12.13
N PHE A 93 5.90 2.87 -11.31
CA PHE A 93 7.35 2.70 -11.23
C PHE A 93 7.84 1.49 -12.05
N GLY A 94 6.97 0.84 -12.81
CA GLY A 94 7.29 -0.31 -13.67
C GLY A 94 7.64 -1.58 -12.88
N ARG A 95 7.26 -1.67 -11.61
CA ARG A 95 7.51 -2.84 -10.75
C ARG A 95 6.23 -3.64 -10.60
N ASP A 96 6.34 -4.95 -10.80
CA ASP A 96 5.28 -5.92 -10.49
C ASP A 96 5.09 -6.03 -8.97
N MET A 97 3.85 -6.21 -8.52
CA MET A 97 3.49 -6.50 -7.15
C MET A 97 4.24 -7.73 -6.59
N ALA A 98 4.58 -8.71 -7.43
CA ALA A 98 5.42 -9.85 -7.04
C ALA A 98 6.84 -9.42 -6.58
N TRP A 99 7.41 -8.39 -7.22
CA TRP A 99 8.71 -7.83 -6.81
C TRP A 99 8.62 -7.27 -5.38
N TRP A 100 7.55 -6.58 -5.05
CA TRP A 100 7.33 -6.05 -3.70
C TRP A 100 7.21 -7.16 -2.68
N ALA A 101 6.38 -8.17 -2.95
CA ALA A 101 6.20 -9.31 -2.05
C ALA A 101 7.49 -10.08 -1.73
N LEU A 102 8.43 -10.15 -2.69
CA LEU A 102 9.74 -10.79 -2.50
C LEU A 102 10.70 -9.96 -1.64
N ASN A 103 10.54 -8.64 -1.62
CA ASN A 103 11.41 -7.71 -0.89
C ASN A 103 10.86 -7.34 0.50
N VAL A 104 9.71 -7.91 0.86
CA VAL A 104 9.08 -7.76 2.17
C VAL A 104 9.48 -8.91 3.08
N GLY A 105 9.65 -8.64 4.37
CA GLY A 105 9.97 -9.65 5.39
C GLY A 105 8.90 -10.72 5.66
N ASN A 106 7.94 -10.93 4.75
CA ASN A 106 6.86 -11.90 4.88
C ASN A 106 6.92 -12.93 3.73
N PRO A 107 7.55 -14.10 3.93
CA PRO A 107 7.71 -15.11 2.88
C PRO A 107 6.37 -15.64 2.34
N GLN A 108 5.33 -15.68 3.17
CA GLN A 108 4.01 -16.14 2.75
C GLN A 108 3.32 -15.17 1.77
N MET A 109 3.73 -13.90 1.76
CA MET A 109 3.22 -12.92 0.80
C MET A 109 3.65 -13.26 -0.62
N ALA A 110 4.93 -13.60 -0.81
CA ALA A 110 5.47 -13.95 -2.12
C ALA A 110 4.80 -15.21 -2.68
N ASP A 111 4.67 -16.26 -1.86
CA ASP A 111 3.99 -17.50 -2.26
C ASP A 111 2.53 -17.25 -2.62
N TRP A 112 1.85 -16.41 -1.85
CA TRP A 112 0.45 -16.09 -2.09
C TRP A 112 0.25 -15.28 -3.38
N ILE A 113 1.08 -14.26 -3.64
CA ILE A 113 1.03 -13.51 -4.90
C ILE A 113 1.35 -14.41 -6.09
N ALA A 114 2.36 -15.27 -6.00
CA ALA A 114 2.70 -16.20 -7.06
C ALA A 114 1.54 -17.15 -7.44
N GLN A 115 0.73 -17.55 -6.45
CA GLN A 115 -0.46 -18.38 -6.69
C GLN A 115 -1.60 -17.61 -7.37
N HIS A 116 -1.69 -16.29 -7.17
CA HIS A 116 -2.81 -15.46 -7.64
C HIS A 116 -2.45 -14.57 -8.85
N SER A 117 -1.16 -14.42 -9.19
CA SER A 117 -0.67 -13.67 -10.37
C SER A 117 -0.73 -14.47 -11.68
N GLY A 118 -0.97 -15.79 -11.61
CA GLY A 118 -1.02 -16.72 -12.74
C GLY A 118 -2.18 -16.57 -13.73
N GLN A 119 -2.99 -15.51 -13.67
CA GLN A 119 -4.07 -15.25 -14.64
C GLN A 119 -3.74 -14.22 -15.73
N SER A 120 -2.53 -13.68 -15.79
CA SER A 120 -2.15 -12.78 -16.89
C SER A 120 -0.70 -12.98 -17.32
N GLY A 121 -0.54 -13.69 -18.43
CA GLY A 121 0.75 -13.86 -19.12
C GLY A 121 1.36 -12.51 -19.51
N GLY A 122 2.61 -12.30 -19.10
CA GLY A 122 3.39 -11.13 -19.45
C GLY A 122 4.79 -11.23 -18.88
N GLN A 123 5.78 -10.98 -19.73
CA GLN A 123 7.17 -11.32 -19.53
C GLN A 123 7.78 -10.67 -18.28
N ALA A 124 8.56 -11.47 -17.57
CA ALA A 124 9.44 -11.06 -16.48
C ALA A 124 10.46 -10.03 -17.01
N GLY A 125 10.21 -8.76 -16.72
CA GLY A 125 11.22 -7.71 -16.83
C GLY A 125 12.20 -7.85 -15.68
N ASP A 126 13.44 -8.23 -16.00
CA ASP A 126 14.66 -8.12 -15.21
C ASP A 126 14.52 -8.42 -13.70
N THR A 127 14.48 -9.71 -13.36
CA THR A 127 14.95 -10.18 -12.04
C THR A 127 16.47 -10.04 -11.96
N ALA A 128 16.99 -8.81 -12.05
CA ALA A 128 18.40 -8.51 -11.93
C ALA A 128 18.73 -8.17 -10.47
N ILE A 129 19.47 -9.11 -9.86
CA ILE A 129 20.41 -8.96 -8.74
C ILE A 129 19.84 -8.47 -7.39
N ARG A 130 19.62 -9.47 -6.51
CA ARG A 130 19.78 -9.35 -5.06
C ARG A 130 21.22 -8.91 -4.78
N ASP A 131 21.41 -7.66 -4.40
CA ASP A 131 22.48 -7.20 -3.52
C ASP A 131 22.03 -5.82 -2.98
N ASN A 132 21.84 -5.68 -1.66
CA ASN A 132 21.48 -4.45 -0.93
C ASN A 132 20.04 -3.96 -0.81
N ILE A 133 18.99 -4.74 -1.15
CA ILE A 133 17.66 -4.42 -0.60
C ILE A 133 17.58 -5.04 0.80
N THR A 134 17.78 -4.22 1.82
CA THR A 134 17.46 -4.58 3.21
C THR A 134 16.02 -5.02 3.24
N THR A 135 15.76 -6.29 3.59
CA THR A 135 14.40 -6.80 3.80
C THR A 135 13.66 -5.81 4.70
N SER A 136 12.71 -5.07 4.13
CA SER A 136 11.96 -4.08 4.91
C SER A 136 10.92 -4.84 5.71
N ILE A 137 11.12 -4.83 7.04
CA ILE A 137 10.10 -5.26 7.99
C ILE A 137 9.29 -4.01 8.28
N PHE A 138 7.98 -4.09 8.08
CA PHE A 138 7.09 -2.99 8.43
C PHE A 138 7.25 -2.61 9.90
N ASP A 139 7.59 -1.35 10.14
CA ASP A 139 7.57 -0.71 11.46
C ASP A 139 6.67 0.53 11.37
N CYS A 140 5.65 0.56 12.22
CA CYS A 140 4.69 1.66 12.27
C CYS A 140 5.26 2.95 12.88
N ARG A 141 6.46 2.88 13.48
CA ARG A 141 7.20 4.02 14.01
C ARG A 141 8.24 4.55 13.03
N SER A 142 8.55 3.79 11.99
CA SER A 142 9.57 4.18 11.03
C SER A 142 9.09 5.22 10.03
N ALA A 143 10.06 5.98 9.54
CA ALA A 143 9.95 6.80 8.34
C ALA A 143 9.35 6.03 7.15
N TRP A 144 8.87 6.73 6.13
CA TRP A 144 8.32 6.09 4.94
C TRP A 144 8.55 6.86 3.66
N CYS A 145 8.53 6.12 2.55
CA CYS A 145 8.50 6.67 1.21
C CYS A 145 7.05 6.85 0.76
N ASP A 146 6.65 8.08 0.47
CA ASP A 146 5.33 8.42 -0.04
C ASP A 146 5.07 7.84 -1.44
N ALA A 147 6.11 7.79 -2.28
CA ALA A 147 6.02 7.24 -3.62
C ALA A 147 5.88 5.71 -3.63
N TYR A 148 6.75 5.02 -2.90
CA TYR A 148 6.76 3.55 -2.84
C TYR A 148 5.85 2.96 -1.77
N THR A 149 5.29 3.79 -0.89
CA THR A 149 4.43 3.40 0.23
C THR A 149 5.08 2.44 1.23
N LEU A 150 6.42 2.38 1.23
CA LEU A 150 7.23 1.41 1.98
C LEU A 150 7.84 2.06 3.23
N SER A 151 7.89 1.31 4.34
CA SER A 151 8.66 1.69 5.53
C SER A 151 10.15 1.80 5.20
N THR A 152 10.73 2.95 5.46
CA THR A 152 12.17 3.22 5.33
C THR A 152 12.80 3.24 6.73
N PRO A 153 14.01 2.70 6.91
CA PRO A 153 14.70 2.81 8.21
C PRO A 153 14.81 4.27 8.67
N ASP A 154 14.74 4.49 9.99
CA ASP A 154 14.84 5.82 10.58
C ASP A 154 16.12 6.55 10.14
N GLY A 155 15.97 7.82 9.75
CA GLY A 155 17.08 8.65 9.25
C GLY A 155 17.48 8.39 7.79
N CYS A 156 16.76 7.54 7.06
CA CYS A 156 16.97 7.29 5.62
C CYS A 156 15.93 7.96 4.72
N GLU A 157 15.16 8.90 5.26
CA GLU A 157 14.13 9.65 4.56
C GLU A 157 14.70 10.90 3.89
N TYR A 158 14.44 11.01 2.60
CA TYR A 158 14.77 12.15 1.76
C TYR A 158 13.52 12.99 1.58
N TYR A 159 13.66 14.30 1.50
CA TYR A 159 12.53 15.19 1.40
C TYR A 159 12.62 15.99 0.09
N CYS A 160 11.55 15.94 -0.71
CA CYS A 160 11.47 16.67 -1.97
C CYS A 160 10.47 17.83 -1.88
N ASP A 161 10.98 19.06 -1.79
CA ASP A 161 10.16 20.28 -1.86
C ASP A 161 9.50 20.48 -3.22
N ASN A 162 10.20 20.10 -4.30
CA ASN A 162 9.72 20.31 -5.66
C ASN A 162 8.62 19.31 -6.08
N CYS A 163 8.38 18.29 -5.25
CA CYS A 163 7.44 17.19 -5.51
C CYS A 163 6.16 17.32 -4.65
N GLY A 164 5.91 18.48 -4.04
CA GLY A 164 4.77 18.70 -3.16
C GLY A 164 5.02 18.33 -1.70
N SER A 165 6.25 18.51 -1.20
CA SER A 165 6.62 18.29 0.21
C SER A 165 6.40 16.85 0.69
N VAL A 166 6.97 15.89 -0.06
CA VAL A 166 6.84 14.44 0.22
C VAL A 166 8.12 13.83 0.75
N TYR A 167 7.98 12.76 1.53
CA TYR A 167 9.09 11.94 2.01
C TYR A 167 9.35 10.80 1.02
N LEU A 168 10.61 10.58 0.66
CA LEU A 168 11.02 9.61 -0.35
C LEU A 168 12.13 8.72 0.22
N CYS A 169 12.18 7.46 -0.22
CA CYS A 169 13.38 6.65 -0.05
C CYS A 169 14.48 7.13 -1.00
N ARG A 170 15.74 6.74 -0.74
CA ARG A 170 16.89 7.08 -1.60
C ARG A 170 16.62 6.82 -3.08
N ASP A 171 16.12 5.63 -3.41
CA ASP A 171 15.85 5.24 -4.80
C ASP A 171 14.81 6.12 -5.50
N CYS A 172 13.82 6.64 -4.76
CA CYS A 172 12.84 7.57 -5.29
C CYS A 172 13.42 8.97 -5.47
N PHE A 173 14.21 9.43 -4.48
CA PHE A 173 14.85 10.74 -4.53
C PHE A 173 15.88 10.84 -5.66
N ASP A 174 16.64 9.78 -5.93
CA ASP A 174 17.61 9.77 -7.03
C ASP A 174 16.95 9.80 -8.43
N ARG A 175 15.62 9.64 -8.51
CA ARG A 175 14.83 9.65 -9.75
C ARG A 175 13.99 10.91 -9.95
N THR A 176 13.97 11.83 -8.97
CA THR A 176 13.28 13.13 -9.06
C THR A 176 14.16 14.19 -9.71
#